data_AF-A0AAN7U1F5-F1
#
_entry.id   AF-A0AAN7U1F5-F1
#
_cell.length_a   1.000
_cell.length_b   1.000
_cell.length_c   1.000
_cell.angle_alpha   90.00
_cell.angle_beta   90.00
_cell.angle_gamma   90.00
#
_symmetry.space_group_name_H-M   'P 1'
#
loop_
_entity.id
_entity.type
_entity.pdbx_description
1 polymer ?
#
loop_
_entity_poly.entity_id
_entity_poly.type
_entity_poly.pdbx_seq_one_letter_code
_entity_poly.pdbx_strand_id
1 'polypeptide(L)' 'MNKLLLLLGLAVVFVLCVFSYGSNAEELGACSSWHVAQQGYTCYDMARTCSVTLQQFMNTNKLDSNACSKVQIGRKYCCN' A
#
# COMPACT_ATOMS: atom_id res chain seq x y z
N MET A 1 4.32 42.18 21.50
CA MET A 1 3.87 40.96 20.78
C MET A 1 5.10 40.17 20.38
N ASN A 2 5.32 39.02 21.00
CA ASN A 2 6.57 38.29 20.90
C ASN A 2 6.64 37.58 19.53
N LYS A 3 7.47 38.09 18.61
CA LYS A 3 7.64 37.52 17.25
C LYS A 3 8.05 36.04 17.29
N LEU A 4 8.69 35.62 18.39
CA LEU A 4 9.03 34.24 18.67
C LEU A 4 7.79 33.34 18.83
N LEU A 5 6.73 33.81 19.48
CA LEU A 5 5.48 33.04 19.60
C LEU A 5 4.77 32.88 18.24
N LEU A 6 4.83 33.91 17.39
CA LEU A 6 4.24 33.88 16.04
C LEU A 6 4.99 32.91 15.11
N LEU A 7 6.33 32.91 15.16
CA LEU A 7 7.16 32.00 14.38
C LEU A 7 7.01 30.54 14.84
N LEU A 8 6.96 30.33 16.16
CA LEU A 8 6.69 29.00 16.72
C LEU A 8 5.29 28.51 16.34
N GLY A 9 4.27 29.38 16.37
CA GLY A 9 2.92 29.04 15.95
C GLY A 9 2.83 28.63 14.47
N LEU A 10 3.49 29.38 13.58
CA LEU A 10 3.45 29.11 12.14
C LEU A 10 4.23 27.84 11.76
N ALA A 11 5.34 27.56 12.46
CA ALA A 11 6.08 26.31 12.32
C ALA A 11 5.24 25.09 12.75
N VAL A 12 4.50 25.20 13.87
CA VAL A 12 3.62 24.12 14.35
C VAL A 12 2.48 23.84 13.36
N VAL A 13 1.85 24.87 12.80
CA VAL A 13 0.78 24.70 11.79
C VAL A 13 1.32 24.04 10.53
N PHE A 14 2.48 24.47 10.03
CA PHE A 14 3.09 23.89 8.83
C PHE A 14 3.39 22.41 9.03
N VAL A 15 4.01 22.05 10.16
CA VAL A 15 4.34 20.67 10.55
C VAL A 15 3.09 19.78 10.64
N LEU A 16 2.01 20.26 11.25
CA LEU A 16 0.74 19.53 11.33
C LEU A 16 0.10 19.31 9.95
N CYS A 17 0.20 20.30 9.05
CA CYS A 17 -0.29 20.17 7.69
C CYS A 17 0.51 19.12 6.89
N VAL A 18 1.85 19.08 7.02
CA VAL A 18 2.67 18.09 6.30
C VAL A 18 2.37 16.65 6.76
N PHE A 19 2.05 16.46 8.05
CA PHE A 19 1.69 15.15 8.60
C PHE A 19 0.25 14.73 8.36
N SER A 20 -0.64 15.64 7.93
CA SER A 20 -2.03 15.32 7.59
C SER A 20 -2.22 14.86 6.14
N TYR A 21 -1.18 14.92 5.30
CA TYR A 21 -1.13 14.20 4.02
C TYR A 21 -0.76 12.72 4.23
N GLY A 22 -1.40 12.06 5.19
CA GLY A 22 -1.39 10.61 5.27
C GLY A 22 -2.27 10.07 4.15
N SER A 23 -1.66 9.55 3.08
CA SER A 23 -2.37 8.81 2.03
C SER A 23 -3.11 7.64 2.64
N ASN A 24 -4.41 7.78 2.89
CA ASN A 24 -5.31 6.67 3.15
C ASN A 24 -5.54 5.93 1.84
N ALA A 25 -4.57 5.11 1.42
CA ALA A 25 -4.80 4.08 0.43
C ALA A 25 -5.56 2.92 1.10
N GLU A 26 -6.76 3.19 1.59
CA GLU A 26 -7.65 2.16 2.11
C GLU A 26 -9.04 2.42 1.56
N GLU A 27 -9.32 1.80 0.40
CA GLU A 27 -10.60 1.12 0.18
C GLU A 27 -10.46 0.14 -1.00
N LEU A 28 -9.84 -0.99 -0.71
CA LEU A 28 -10.26 -2.28 -1.25
C LEU A 28 -10.40 -3.14 0.00
N GLY A 29 -11.58 -3.73 0.19
CA GLY A 29 -12.04 -4.32 1.46
C GLY A 29 -10.92 -4.91 2.32
N ALA A 30 -10.91 -4.53 3.60
CA ALA A 30 -9.86 -4.84 4.56
C ALA A 30 -9.19 -6.19 4.28
N CYS A 31 -7.92 -6.13 3.88
CA CYS A 31 -7.16 -7.32 3.60
C CYS A 31 -6.95 -8.10 4.91
N SER A 32 -7.54 -9.29 5.00
CA SER A 32 -7.50 -10.12 6.19
C SER A 32 -6.30 -11.08 6.20
N SER A 33 -5.67 -11.31 5.05
CA SER A 33 -4.51 -12.18 4.91
C SER A 33 -3.50 -11.64 3.90
N TRP A 34 -2.21 -11.73 4.23
CA TRP A 34 -1.13 -11.18 3.43
C TRP A 34 -0.07 -12.24 3.11
N HIS A 35 0.50 -12.16 1.91
CA HIS A 35 1.68 -12.94 1.53
C HIS A 35 2.78 -12.04 0.98
N VAL A 36 4.03 -12.32 1.37
CA VAL A 36 5.21 -11.61 0.88
C VAL A 36 5.75 -12.33 -0.35
N ALA A 37 5.88 -11.61 -1.46
CA ALA A 37 6.38 -12.21 -2.68
C ALA A 37 7.87 -12.59 -2.55
N GLN A 38 8.19 -13.82 -2.94
CA GLN A 38 9.55 -14.36 -2.98
C GLN A 38 10.16 -14.24 -4.38
N GLN A 39 11.46 -14.46 -4.48
CA GLN A 39 12.15 -14.47 -5.76
C GLN A 39 11.54 -15.51 -6.70
N GLY A 40 11.22 -15.07 -7.93
CA GLY A 40 10.66 -15.93 -8.98
C GLY A 40 9.14 -16.07 -8.97
N TYR A 41 8.42 -15.47 -8.02
CA TYR A 41 6.96 -15.50 -8.02
C TYR A 41 6.36 -14.68 -9.17
N THR A 42 5.39 -15.28 -9.84
CA THR A 42 4.42 -14.62 -10.71
C THR A 42 3.11 -14.37 -9.95
N CYS A 43 2.15 -13.64 -10.51
CA CYS A 43 0.82 -13.61 -9.87
C CYS A 43 0.16 -14.98 -9.80
N TYR A 44 0.48 -15.87 -10.74
CA TYR A 44 -0.10 -17.20 -10.72
C TYR A 44 0.39 -17.98 -9.50
N ASP A 45 1.69 -17.88 -9.20
CA ASP A 45 2.28 -18.46 -7.99
C ASP A 45 1.68 -17.83 -6.73
N MET A 46 1.55 -16.49 -6.71
CA MET A 46 0.93 -15.78 -5.60
C MET A 46 -0.53 -16.18 -5.39
N ALA A 47 -1.34 -16.24 -6.44
CA ALA A 47 -2.75 -16.61 -6.38
C ALA A 47 -2.91 -18.05 -5.87
N ARG A 48 -2.06 -18.98 -6.31
CA ARG A 48 -2.05 -20.36 -5.79
C ARG A 48 -1.66 -20.41 -4.32
N THR A 49 -0.62 -19.67 -3.90
CA THR A 49 -0.20 -19.60 -2.50
C THR A 49 -1.29 -19.01 -1.61
N CYS A 50 -1.99 -17.99 -2.10
CA CYS A 50 -3.14 -17.38 -1.42
C CYS A 50 -4.43 -18.22 -1.53
N SER A 51 -4.45 -19.31 -2.30
CA SER A 51 -5.66 -20.12 -2.58
C SER A 51 -6.84 -19.32 -3.15
N VAL A 52 -6.56 -18.34 -4.02
CA VAL A 52 -7.56 -17.53 -4.73
C VAL A 52 -7.39 -17.67 -6.25
N THR A 53 -8.37 -17.21 -7.03
CA THR A 53 -8.22 -17.15 -8.49
C THR A 53 -7.22 -16.06 -8.88
N LEU A 54 -6.56 -16.22 -10.04
CA LEU A 54 -5.67 -15.19 -10.58
C LEU A 54 -6.38 -13.84 -10.72
N GLN A 55 -7.61 -13.84 -11.26
CA GLN A 55 -8.40 -12.63 -11.44
C GLN A 55 -8.75 -11.97 -10.10
N GLN A 56 -9.13 -12.76 -9.07
CA GLN A 56 -9.37 -12.22 -7.73
C GLN A 56 -8.10 -11.59 -7.16
N PHE A 57 -6.97 -12.32 -7.21
CA PHE A 57 -5.69 -11.79 -6.74
C PHE A 57 -5.30 -10.48 -7.43
N MET A 58 -5.44 -10.41 -8.75
CA MET A 58 -5.14 -9.21 -9.53
C MET A 58 -6.06 -8.05 -9.18
N ASN A 59 -7.37 -8.29 -9.06
CA ASN A 59 -8.34 -7.26 -8.69
C ASN A 59 -8.09 -6.71 -7.29
N THR A 60 -7.94 -7.58 -6.28
CA THR A 60 -7.68 -7.17 -4.89
C THR A 60 -6.39 -6.36 -4.76
N ASN A 61 -5.37 -6.67 -5.57
CA ASN A 61 -4.08 -5.99 -5.52
C ASN A 61 -3.91 -4.87 -6.55
N LYS A 62 -4.98 -4.50 -7.28
CA LYS A 62 -4.98 -3.49 -8.37
C LYS A 62 -3.86 -3.75 -9.40
N LEU A 63 -3.68 -5.00 -9.80
CA LEU A 63 -2.67 -5.42 -10.76
C LEU A 63 -3.30 -5.57 -12.15
N ASP A 64 -2.63 -5.01 -13.15
CA ASP A 64 -2.90 -5.31 -14.56
C ASP A 64 -1.96 -6.43 -15.06
N SER A 65 -2.16 -6.88 -16.30
CA SER A 65 -1.34 -7.93 -16.90
C SER A 65 0.16 -7.60 -16.95
N ASN A 66 0.52 -6.33 -17.05
CA ASN A 66 1.92 -5.89 -17.09
C ASN A 66 2.56 -5.96 -15.70
N ALA A 67 1.89 -5.44 -14.68
CA ALA A 67 2.30 -5.52 -13.29
C ALA A 67 2.40 -6.97 -12.82
N CYS A 68 1.56 -7.83 -13.38
CA CYS A 68 1.50 -9.23 -13.04
C CYS A 68 2.70 -10.07 -13.51
N SER A 69 3.40 -9.59 -14.55
CA SER A 69 4.67 -10.16 -15.01
C SER A 69 5.85 -9.86 -14.08
N LYS A 70 5.68 -8.92 -13.12
CA LYS A 70 6.75 -8.40 -12.26
C LYS A 70 6.25 -8.21 -10.83
N VAL A 71 5.84 -9.30 -10.19
CA VAL A 71 5.57 -9.28 -8.75
C VAL A 71 6.86 -8.83 -8.04
N GLN A 72 6.73 -7.85 -7.16
CA GLN A 72 7.87 -7.20 -6.52
C GLN A 72 8.32 -8.03 -5.33
N ILE A 73 9.54 -8.56 -5.40
CA ILE A 73 10.16 -9.31 -4.30
C ILE A 73 10.13 -8.47 -3.02
N GLY A 74 9.69 -9.06 -1.91
CA GLY A 74 9.58 -8.40 -0.61
C GLY A 74 8.32 -7.54 -0.42
N ARG A 75 7.51 -7.30 -1.46
CA ARG A 75 6.22 -6.62 -1.34
C ARG A 75 5.16 -7.57 -0.76
N LYS A 76 4.32 -7.03 0.12
CA LYS A 76 3.13 -7.69 0.63
C LYS A 76 1.97 -7.54 -0.35
N TYR A 77 1.27 -8.64 -0.60
CA TYR A 77 0.06 -8.72 -1.41
C TYR A 77 -1.07 -9.36 -0.61
N CYS A 78 -2.28 -8.95 -0.92
CA CYS A 78 -3.49 -9.40 -0.26
C CYS A 78 -3.98 -10.75 -0.83
N CYS A 79 -4.41 -11.66 0.06
CA CYS A 79 -4.79 -13.03 -0.24
C CYS A 79 -6.29 -13.34 -0.06
N ASN A 80 -7.16 -12.33 -0.07
CA ASN A 80 -8.61 -12.51 0.10
C ASN A 80 -9.44 -11.77 -0.98
#